data_AF-A0A7S0A789-F1
#
_entry.id   AF-A0A7S0A789-F1
#
_cell.length_a   1.000
_cell.length_b   1.000
_cell.length_c   1.000
_cell.angle_alpha   90.00
_cell.angle_beta   90.00
_cell.angle_gamma   90.00
#
_symmetry.space_group_name_H-M   'P 1'
#
loop_
_entity.id
_entity.type
_entity.pdbx_description
1 polymer ?
#
loop_
_entity_poly.entity_id
_entity_poly.type
_entity_poly.pdbx_seq_one_letter_code
_entity_poly.pdbx_strand_id
1 'polypeptide(L)'
;LTANECTLSLEGDSMLAGPYPSQSTDPSTAKYSLGPCECFGKKYRDMSPVTEESRRATGSPAELVYNNFEPPPMLIFEGPYVCEHEAILPNGQKNEISEDDCRTECSSEGSVCKFFLYVPQLRYCLLLSQCNRLGHSGLETTHKLFGVFPAGRYCRIANPELCWASKMRRDLIEGQFEGSSLASGAATGPADAGGSDNCAFQEQLAQCDAMQMLTTESRGACSRCEFAPIPSKASAGLSKVPMPSTFLSGSQVVLSCDENSRLINSKTGRGMEKAVITCVDGEWQDAGFLEGITATSRAGREVTVMEHLPQPDEKVYSDEQSVKFTSLGDFSGKNLLYIRGADAEKTVAADSVVWTLETPVPVVIFLDFW
;
A
#
# COMPACT_ATOMS: atom_id res chain seq x y z
N LEU A 1 18.37 -14.67 29.61
CA LEU A 1 17.37 -13.58 29.58
C LEU A 1 17.53 -12.84 28.26
N THR A 2 17.23 -13.51 27.15
CA THR A 2 17.49 -13.02 25.79
C THR A 2 16.50 -13.72 24.85
N ALA A 3 15.21 -13.35 24.91
CA ALA A 3 14.20 -13.74 23.94
C ALA A 3 12.84 -13.00 24.11
N ASN A 4 12.83 -11.71 24.51
CA ASN A 4 11.56 -10.98 24.70
C ASN A 4 11.27 -10.02 23.51
N GLU A 5 11.68 -10.41 22.31
CA GLU A 5 11.47 -9.65 21.09
C GLU A 5 10.55 -10.43 20.16
N CYS A 6 9.54 -9.77 19.59
CA CYS A 6 8.70 -10.36 18.57
C CYS A 6 9.22 -9.98 17.19
N THR A 7 9.24 -10.95 16.28
CA THR A 7 9.45 -10.73 14.84
C THR A 7 8.10 -10.73 14.14
N LEU A 8 7.85 -9.72 13.32
CA LEU A 8 6.64 -9.69 12.48
C LEU A 8 6.99 -10.22 11.09
N SER A 9 6.49 -11.41 10.76
CA SER A 9 6.51 -11.92 9.38
C SER A 9 5.12 -11.74 8.80
N LEU A 10 4.95 -10.72 7.96
CA LEU A 10 3.70 -10.52 7.22
C LEU A 10 3.77 -11.34 5.93
N GLU A 11 3.21 -12.54 5.98
CA GLU A 11 2.98 -13.34 4.76
C GLU A 11 1.66 -12.86 4.13
N GLY A 12 1.75 -11.88 3.23
CA GLY A 12 0.60 -11.40 2.48
C GLY A 12 0.77 -9.98 1.93
N ASP A 13 0.63 -9.85 0.62
CA ASP A 13 0.89 -8.60 -0.12
C ASP A 13 -0.16 -7.49 0.15
N SER A 14 -1.25 -7.83 0.85
CA SER A 14 -2.39 -6.95 1.13
C SER A 14 -2.54 -6.56 2.60
N MET A 15 -1.57 -6.91 3.44
CA MET A 15 -1.56 -6.49 4.85
C MET A 15 -0.83 -5.14 5.00
N LEU A 16 -1.49 -4.22 5.69
CA LEU A 16 -0.94 -2.96 6.13
C LEU A 16 -0.69 -3.07 7.64
N ALA A 17 0.47 -2.62 8.10
CA ALA A 17 0.81 -2.64 9.52
C ALA A 17 1.37 -1.28 9.94
N GLY A 18 1.15 -0.85 11.19
CA GLY A 18 1.74 0.37 11.73
C GLY A 18 1.83 0.37 13.27
N PRO A 19 2.69 1.20 13.88
CA PRO A 19 2.81 1.29 15.34
C PRO A 19 1.57 1.94 15.99
N TYR A 20 1.19 1.46 17.17
CA TYR A 20 0.16 2.07 18.04
C TYR A 20 0.81 2.97 19.13
N PRO A 21 0.18 4.04 19.64
CA PRO A 21 -1.14 4.58 19.27
C PRO A 21 -1.05 5.56 18.09
N SER A 22 -1.67 5.21 16.96
CA SER A 22 -1.98 6.21 15.93
C SER A 22 -3.22 6.97 16.37
N GLN A 23 -3.08 7.98 17.23
CA GLN A 23 -4.18 8.86 17.67
C GLN A 23 -4.80 9.71 16.55
N SER A 24 -4.40 9.52 15.29
CA SER A 24 -4.99 10.23 14.18
C SER A 24 -5.88 9.31 13.37
N THR A 25 -7.03 9.84 12.94
CA THR A 25 -7.83 9.37 11.79
C THR A 25 -7.05 9.43 10.47
N ASP A 26 -5.74 9.60 10.52
CA ASP A 26 -4.81 9.74 9.41
C ASP A 26 -4.32 8.33 9.01
N PRO A 27 -4.15 8.02 7.72
CA PRO A 27 -3.73 6.71 7.21
C PRO A 27 -2.24 6.41 7.51
N SER A 28 -1.83 6.55 8.77
CA SER A 28 -0.46 6.34 9.24
C SER A 28 -0.01 4.87 9.22
N THR A 29 -0.94 3.91 9.14
CA THR A 29 -0.63 2.51 8.79
C THR A 29 -0.14 2.37 7.34
N ALA A 30 -0.54 3.28 6.44
CA ALA A 30 -0.06 3.29 5.06
C ALA A 30 1.42 3.68 4.94
N LYS A 31 2.05 4.23 5.99
CA LYS A 31 3.46 4.64 5.95
C LYS A 31 4.44 3.46 5.91
N TYR A 32 4.04 2.30 6.41
CA TYR A 32 4.93 1.15 6.63
C TYR A 32 4.62 -0.09 5.80
N SER A 33 3.66 -0.02 4.88
CA SER A 33 3.41 -1.08 3.91
C SER A 33 3.37 -0.50 2.51
N LEU A 34 4.19 -1.07 1.64
CA LEU A 34 4.32 -0.67 0.24
C LEU A 34 3.51 -1.66 -0.62
N GLY A 35 2.51 -1.16 -1.32
CA GLY A 35 1.71 -1.95 -2.26
C GLY A 35 2.45 -2.16 -3.59
N PRO A 36 2.08 -3.20 -4.37
CA PRO A 36 2.75 -3.53 -5.62
C PRO A 36 2.57 -2.47 -6.72
N CYS A 37 1.46 -1.74 -6.70
CA CYS A 37 1.15 -0.64 -7.64
C CYS A 37 1.76 0.71 -7.25
N GLU A 38 2.41 0.81 -6.09
CA GLU A 38 2.97 2.07 -5.62
C GLU A 38 4.42 2.25 -6.09
N CYS A 39 4.84 3.50 -6.17
CA CYS A 39 6.26 3.82 -6.33
C CYS A 39 7.01 3.60 -5.02
N PHE A 40 8.30 3.35 -5.08
CA PHE A 40 9.09 2.98 -3.90
C PHE A 40 10.26 3.93 -3.65
N GLY A 41 10.45 4.30 -2.39
CA GLY A 41 11.59 5.09 -1.95
C GLY A 41 12.85 4.25 -1.73
N LYS A 42 13.98 4.95 -1.50
CA LYS A 42 15.30 4.32 -1.28
C LYS A 42 15.30 3.25 -0.18
N LYS A 43 14.51 3.45 0.88
CA LYS A 43 14.45 2.53 2.03
C LYS A 43 13.74 1.20 1.71
N TYR A 44 12.87 1.18 0.72
CA TYR A 44 12.14 -0.02 0.28
C TYR A 44 12.79 -0.76 -0.88
N ARG A 45 13.85 -0.17 -1.48
CA ARG A 45 14.49 -0.69 -2.69
C ARG A 45 14.72 -2.18 -2.63
N ASP A 46 15.29 -2.68 -1.54
CA ASP A 46 15.72 -4.06 -1.39
C ASP A 46 14.71 -4.95 -0.64
N MET A 47 13.44 -4.53 -0.58
CA MET A 47 12.38 -5.21 0.15
C MET A 47 11.20 -5.52 -0.78
N SER A 48 10.46 -6.59 -0.44
CA SER A 48 9.20 -6.91 -1.10
C SER A 48 8.22 -5.71 -0.96
N PRO A 49 7.43 -5.36 -2.00
CA PRO A 49 7.24 -6.07 -3.27
C PRO A 49 8.20 -5.66 -4.40
N VAL A 50 9.24 -4.88 -4.15
CA VAL A 50 10.09 -4.31 -5.20
C VAL A 50 10.83 -5.41 -5.98
N THR A 51 10.59 -5.45 -7.29
CA THR A 51 11.23 -6.42 -8.20
C THR A 51 12.64 -6.01 -8.60
N GLU A 52 13.45 -6.98 -9.04
CA GLU A 52 14.81 -6.71 -9.52
C GLU A 52 14.80 -5.82 -10.77
N GLU A 53 13.82 -6.00 -11.66
CA GLU A 53 13.60 -5.19 -12.84
C GLU A 53 13.32 -3.74 -12.47
N SER A 54 12.41 -3.51 -11.51
CA SER A 54 12.12 -2.17 -11.01
C SER A 54 13.34 -1.54 -10.32
N ARG A 55 14.12 -2.30 -9.54
CA ARG A 55 15.37 -1.81 -8.94
C ARG A 55 16.39 -1.36 -9.99
N ARG A 56 16.53 -2.11 -11.09
CA ARG A 56 17.48 -1.79 -12.18
C ARG A 56 17.02 -0.60 -13.01
N ALA A 57 15.72 -0.46 -13.21
CA ALA A 57 15.14 0.68 -13.93
C ALA A 57 15.28 1.99 -13.15
N THR A 58 15.38 1.93 -11.82
CA THR A 58 15.72 3.10 -11.00
C THR A 58 17.22 3.36 -10.98
N GLY A 59 17.61 4.63 -11.03
CA GLY A 59 19.00 5.07 -10.92
C GLY A 59 19.70 4.66 -9.63
N SER A 60 20.94 5.12 -9.45
CA SER A 60 21.77 4.73 -8.32
C SER A 60 21.15 5.19 -6.97
N PRO A 61 21.21 4.37 -5.91
CA PRO A 61 20.75 4.78 -4.57
C PRO A 61 21.55 5.95 -3.97
N ALA A 62 22.64 6.38 -4.61
CA ALA A 62 23.42 7.55 -4.21
C ALA A 62 22.76 8.89 -4.63
N GLU A 63 21.76 8.86 -5.50
CA GLU A 63 21.06 10.07 -5.94
C GLU A 63 20.20 10.67 -4.81
N LEU A 64 20.20 12.01 -4.73
CA LEU A 64 19.38 12.76 -3.76
C LEU A 64 17.88 12.54 -3.98
N VAL A 65 17.48 12.28 -5.21
CA VAL A 65 16.09 12.11 -5.66
C VAL A 65 15.96 10.70 -6.25
N TYR A 66 15.72 9.72 -5.38
CA TYR A 66 15.58 8.31 -5.79
C TYR A 66 14.22 8.04 -6.41
N ASN A 67 14.20 7.26 -7.50
CA ASN A 67 12.98 6.85 -8.21
C ASN A 67 12.06 8.02 -8.64
N ASN A 68 12.67 9.12 -9.08
CA ASN A 68 11.97 10.29 -9.64
C ASN A 68 12.78 10.82 -10.82
N PHE A 69 12.35 10.47 -12.03
CA PHE A 69 13.09 10.72 -13.26
C PHE A 69 12.15 10.86 -14.47
N GLU A 70 12.72 11.26 -15.60
CA GLU A 70 12.08 11.23 -16.91
C GLU A 70 12.42 9.88 -17.57
N PRO A 71 11.46 8.94 -17.67
CA PRO A 71 11.73 7.62 -18.22
C PRO A 71 11.91 7.69 -19.74
N PRO A 72 12.68 6.77 -20.34
CA PRO A 72 12.73 6.62 -21.78
C PRO A 72 11.35 6.16 -22.31
N PRO A 73 11.08 6.31 -23.62
CA PRO A 73 9.86 5.77 -24.22
C PRO A 73 9.65 4.30 -23.87
N MET A 74 8.42 3.95 -23.52
CA MET A 74 8.05 2.64 -23.02
C MET A 74 7.34 1.84 -24.11
N LEU A 75 7.75 0.59 -24.33
CA LEU A 75 7.00 -0.33 -25.17
C LEU A 75 5.65 -0.61 -24.49
N ILE A 76 4.54 -0.35 -25.19
CA ILE A 76 3.18 -0.60 -24.70
C ILE A 76 2.72 -2.00 -25.13
N PHE A 77 2.97 -2.37 -26.37
CA PHE A 77 2.70 -3.71 -26.87
C PHE A 77 3.59 -4.08 -28.05
N GLU A 78 3.70 -5.39 -28.28
CA GLU A 78 4.29 -6.02 -29.46
C GLU A 78 3.28 -7.01 -30.06
N GLY A 79 2.81 -6.81 -31.29
CA GLY A 79 1.82 -7.71 -31.90
C GLY A 79 1.13 -7.15 -33.15
N PRO A 80 0.09 -7.81 -33.67
CA PRO A 80 -0.62 -7.42 -34.89
C PRO A 80 -1.60 -6.25 -34.66
N TYR A 81 -1.33 -5.38 -33.70
CA TYR A 81 -2.21 -4.27 -33.33
C TYR A 81 -1.70 -2.93 -33.90
N VAL A 82 -2.63 -2.04 -34.22
CA VAL A 82 -2.37 -0.69 -34.76
C VAL A 82 -3.27 0.33 -34.06
N CYS A 83 -2.81 1.58 -33.98
CA CYS A 83 -3.63 2.71 -33.54
C CYS A 83 -4.54 3.21 -34.68
N GLU A 84 -5.48 4.10 -34.37
CA GLU A 84 -6.32 4.76 -35.37
C GLU A 84 -5.52 5.54 -36.42
N HIS A 85 -5.98 5.54 -37.67
CA HIS A 85 -5.27 6.19 -38.78
C HIS A 85 -5.18 7.72 -38.62
N GLU A 86 -6.20 8.33 -38.03
CA GLU A 86 -6.27 9.78 -37.78
C GLU A 86 -5.21 10.28 -36.79
N ALA A 87 -4.57 9.36 -36.04
CA ALA A 87 -3.51 9.71 -35.12
C ALA A 87 -2.17 10.03 -35.80
N ILE A 88 -1.98 9.63 -37.07
CA ILE A 88 -0.70 9.76 -37.78
C ILE A 88 -0.39 11.25 -38.01
N LEU A 89 0.81 11.67 -37.61
CA LEU A 89 1.26 13.04 -37.83
C LEU A 89 1.47 13.32 -39.33
N PRO A 90 1.28 14.57 -39.79
CA PRO A 90 1.70 14.98 -41.13
C PRO A 90 3.20 14.70 -41.31
N ASN A 91 3.57 13.96 -42.36
CA ASN A 91 4.93 13.45 -42.59
C ASN A 91 5.46 12.48 -41.52
N GLY A 92 4.58 11.91 -40.70
CA GLY A 92 4.93 10.95 -39.65
C GLY A 92 5.30 9.56 -40.16
N GLN A 93 5.20 9.30 -41.47
CA GLN A 93 5.57 8.02 -42.08
C GLN A 93 7.03 8.05 -42.52
N LYS A 94 7.86 7.19 -41.93
CA LYS A 94 9.29 7.09 -42.24
C LYS A 94 9.62 5.65 -42.65
N ASN A 95 10.32 5.50 -43.76
CA ASN A 95 10.74 4.21 -44.32
C ASN A 95 12.24 3.98 -44.10
N GLU A 96 12.67 2.71 -44.09
CA GLU A 96 14.07 2.27 -44.00
C GLU A 96 14.82 2.71 -42.71
N ILE A 97 14.08 3.05 -41.67
CA ILE A 97 14.59 3.63 -40.43
C ILE A 97 14.75 2.56 -39.33
N SER A 98 15.70 2.74 -38.41
CA SER A 98 15.83 1.88 -37.24
C SER A 98 14.83 2.27 -36.13
N GLU A 99 14.66 1.41 -35.12
CA GLU A 99 13.83 1.73 -33.94
C GLU A 99 14.36 2.95 -33.17
N ASP A 100 15.69 3.05 -33.02
CA ASP A 100 16.35 4.17 -32.33
C ASP A 100 16.25 5.49 -33.11
N ASP A 101 16.32 5.42 -34.43
CA ASP A 101 16.11 6.58 -35.30
C ASP A 101 14.64 7.03 -35.25
N CYS A 102 13.69 6.08 -35.26
CA CYS A 102 12.25 6.37 -35.11
C CYS A 102 11.95 7.08 -33.77
N ARG A 103 12.60 6.64 -32.69
CA ARG A 103 12.55 7.30 -31.38
C ARG A 103 13.10 8.73 -31.44
N THR A 104 14.24 8.92 -32.13
CA THR A 104 14.88 10.24 -32.28
C THR A 104 13.99 11.19 -33.07
N GLU A 105 13.40 10.72 -34.18
CA GLU A 105 12.45 11.49 -34.98
C GLU A 105 11.23 11.91 -34.15
N CYS A 106 10.62 10.99 -33.40
CA CYS A 106 9.50 11.32 -32.52
C CYS A 106 9.90 12.37 -31.46
N SER A 107 11.10 12.24 -30.89
CA SER A 107 11.61 13.21 -29.90
C SER A 107 11.85 14.59 -30.52
N SER A 108 12.21 14.65 -31.81
CA SER A 108 12.44 15.91 -32.53
C SER A 108 11.16 16.71 -32.80
N GLU A 109 10.01 16.03 -32.90
CA GLU A 109 8.68 16.64 -33.02
C GLU A 109 8.18 17.24 -31.69
N GLY A 110 8.92 17.05 -30.59
CA GLY A 110 8.60 17.60 -29.28
C GLY A 110 7.32 17.00 -28.68
N SER A 111 6.47 17.83 -28.09
CA SER A 111 5.23 17.38 -27.41
C SER A 111 4.12 16.93 -28.38
N VAL A 112 4.33 17.09 -29.68
CA VAL A 112 3.36 16.72 -30.72
C VAL A 112 3.35 15.21 -30.95
N CYS A 113 4.51 14.54 -30.88
CA CYS A 113 4.62 13.10 -31.01
C CYS A 113 4.49 12.43 -29.63
N LYS A 114 3.35 11.76 -29.39
CA LYS A 114 3.08 11.06 -28.12
C LYS A 114 3.33 9.56 -28.20
N PHE A 115 3.25 8.99 -29.40
CA PHE A 115 3.51 7.58 -29.63
C PHE A 115 4.27 7.40 -30.94
N PHE A 116 5.00 6.30 -31.05
CA PHE A 116 5.51 5.84 -32.33
C PHE A 116 5.29 4.33 -32.49
N LEU A 117 4.90 3.93 -33.69
CA LEU A 117 4.73 2.52 -34.06
C LEU A 117 5.88 2.12 -34.97
N TYR A 118 6.61 1.08 -34.57
CA TYR A 118 7.71 0.52 -35.35
C TYR A 118 7.36 -0.88 -35.87
N VAL A 119 7.65 -1.15 -37.14
CA VAL A 119 7.45 -2.45 -37.79
C VAL A 119 8.82 -3.02 -38.17
N PRO A 120 9.40 -3.93 -37.36
CA PRO A 120 10.75 -4.43 -37.56
C PRO A 120 10.99 -5.05 -38.93
N GLN A 121 10.01 -5.80 -39.46
CA GLN A 121 10.13 -6.50 -40.74
C GLN A 121 10.26 -5.55 -41.94
N LEU A 122 9.65 -4.37 -41.85
CA LEU A 122 9.61 -3.38 -42.92
C LEU A 122 10.55 -2.20 -42.68
N ARG A 123 11.19 -2.15 -41.49
CA ARG A 123 11.96 -0.98 -41.03
C ARG A 123 11.14 0.31 -41.21
N TYR A 124 9.88 0.23 -40.82
CA TYR A 124 8.87 1.27 -41.03
C TYR A 124 8.47 1.88 -39.69
N CYS A 125 8.34 3.20 -39.67
CA CYS A 125 8.01 3.98 -38.48
C CYS A 125 6.82 4.90 -38.76
N LEU A 126 5.87 4.93 -37.83
CA LEU A 126 4.77 5.87 -37.79
C LEU A 126 4.87 6.73 -36.54
N LEU A 127 4.93 8.04 -36.72
CA LEU A 127 4.83 9.02 -35.63
C LEU A 127 3.35 9.37 -35.42
N LEU A 128 2.90 9.28 -34.16
CA LEU A 128 1.49 9.40 -33.80
C LEU A 128 1.30 10.49 -32.74
N SER A 129 0.29 11.33 -32.94
CA SER A 129 -0.12 12.38 -32.00
C SER A 129 -0.94 11.86 -30.82
N GLN A 130 -1.61 10.71 -31.00
CA GLN A 130 -2.48 10.06 -30.03
C GLN A 130 -2.58 8.55 -30.34
N CYS A 131 -3.21 7.78 -29.48
CA CYS A 131 -3.53 6.37 -29.74
C CYS A 131 -4.68 5.98 -28.83
N ASN A 132 -5.89 6.40 -29.18
CA ASN A 132 -7.08 6.25 -28.35
C ASN A 132 -7.75 4.89 -28.58
N ARG A 133 -7.49 4.23 -29.72
CA ARG A 133 -8.10 2.94 -30.05
C ARG A 133 -7.07 1.99 -30.64
N LEU A 134 -6.95 0.82 -30.03
CA LEU A 134 -6.19 -0.30 -30.58
C LEU A 134 -7.10 -1.19 -31.44
N GLY A 135 -6.68 -1.41 -32.68
CA GLY A 135 -7.33 -2.31 -33.63
C GLY A 135 -6.40 -3.42 -34.08
N HIS A 136 -6.96 -4.54 -34.50
CA HIS A 136 -6.18 -5.61 -35.14
C HIS A 136 -5.94 -5.24 -36.62
N SER A 137 -4.70 -5.29 -37.08
CA SER A 137 -4.32 -4.95 -38.46
C SER A 137 -4.85 -5.93 -39.51
N GLY A 138 -5.13 -7.17 -39.09
CA GLY A 138 -5.52 -8.27 -39.98
C GLY A 138 -4.34 -8.86 -40.77
N LEU A 139 -3.13 -8.33 -40.57
CA LEU A 139 -1.90 -8.80 -41.18
C LEU A 139 -1.06 -9.55 -40.15
N GLU A 140 -0.27 -10.52 -40.61
CA GLU A 140 0.71 -11.23 -39.78
C GLU A 140 2.02 -10.44 -39.64
N THR A 141 1.90 -9.13 -39.39
CA THR A 141 3.04 -8.25 -39.13
C THR A 141 3.11 -7.89 -37.66
N THR A 142 4.32 -7.89 -37.11
CA THR A 142 4.55 -7.48 -35.72
C THR A 142 4.76 -5.98 -35.68
N HIS A 143 3.88 -5.28 -34.97
CA HIS A 143 4.02 -3.87 -34.67
C HIS A 143 4.44 -3.70 -33.21
N LYS A 144 5.40 -2.81 -32.97
CA LYS A 144 5.80 -2.38 -31.63
C LYS A 144 5.33 -0.96 -31.41
N LEU A 145 4.40 -0.75 -30.49
CA LEU A 145 3.95 0.60 -30.12
C LEU A 145 4.73 1.07 -28.90
N PHE A 146 5.35 2.23 -29.00
CA PHE A 146 6.02 2.89 -27.90
C PHE A 146 5.27 4.17 -27.52
N GLY A 147 5.07 4.37 -26.21
CA GLY A 147 4.57 5.60 -25.64
C GLY A 147 5.71 6.52 -25.24
N VAL A 148 5.64 7.78 -25.67
CA VAL A 148 6.54 8.85 -25.25
C VAL A 148 5.90 9.58 -24.08
N PHE A 149 6.66 9.69 -22.99
CA PHE A 149 6.17 10.33 -21.78
C PHE A 149 6.04 11.84 -22.01
N PRO A 150 4.90 12.46 -21.66
CA PRO A 150 4.80 13.90 -21.55
C PRO A 150 5.90 14.47 -20.65
N ALA A 151 6.26 15.74 -20.88
CA ALA A 151 7.20 16.44 -20.00
C ALA A 151 6.70 16.38 -18.55
N GLY A 152 7.52 15.84 -17.65
CA GLY A 152 7.12 15.59 -16.28
C GLY A 152 7.99 14.55 -15.60
N ARG A 153 7.86 14.44 -14.28
CA ARG A 153 8.57 13.44 -13.50
C ARG A 153 7.67 12.22 -13.27
N TYR A 154 8.27 11.05 -13.41
CA TYR A 154 7.64 9.76 -13.17
C TYR A 154 8.44 8.96 -12.17
N CYS A 155 7.79 7.96 -11.61
CA CYS A 155 8.39 6.97 -10.75
C CYS A 155 8.05 5.56 -11.26
N ARG A 156 9.00 4.64 -11.08
CA ARG A 156 8.84 3.22 -11.36
C ARG A 156 7.99 2.58 -10.27
N ILE A 157 7.00 1.79 -10.68
CA ILE A 157 6.14 1.00 -9.81
C ILE A 157 6.93 -0.17 -9.20
N ALA A 158 6.68 -0.50 -7.94
CA ALA A 158 7.40 -1.54 -7.20
C ALA A 158 7.35 -2.90 -7.90
N ASN A 159 6.15 -3.34 -8.30
CA ASN A 159 5.94 -4.62 -8.99
C ASN A 159 4.85 -4.51 -10.07
N PRO A 160 5.23 -4.22 -11.33
CA PRO A 160 4.27 -4.09 -12.43
C PRO A 160 3.41 -5.33 -12.68
N GLU A 161 3.99 -6.54 -12.58
CA GLU A 161 3.27 -7.79 -12.83
C GLU A 161 2.27 -8.08 -11.72
N LEU A 162 2.70 -7.99 -10.46
CA LEU A 162 1.81 -8.22 -9.32
C LEU A 162 0.72 -7.15 -9.24
N CYS A 163 1.06 -5.89 -9.53
CA CYS A 163 0.08 -4.80 -9.63
C CYS A 163 -1.00 -5.10 -10.67
N TRP A 164 -0.58 -5.60 -11.83
CA TRP A 164 -1.52 -5.98 -12.88
C TRP A 164 -2.44 -7.12 -12.46
N ALA A 165 -1.85 -8.19 -11.90
CA ALA A 165 -2.58 -9.38 -11.52
C ALA A 165 -3.56 -9.16 -10.35
N SER A 166 -3.19 -8.35 -9.36
CA SER A 166 -3.97 -8.18 -8.13
C SER A 166 -5.02 -7.07 -8.21
N LYS A 167 -4.70 -5.96 -8.89
CA LYS A 167 -5.55 -4.77 -8.97
C LYS A 167 -6.06 -4.50 -10.38
N MET A 168 -5.17 -4.14 -11.31
CA MET A 168 -5.59 -3.57 -12.60
C MET A 168 -6.45 -4.51 -13.45
N ARG A 169 -6.11 -5.80 -13.49
CA ARG A 169 -6.88 -6.79 -14.26
C ARG A 169 -8.26 -7.03 -13.65
N ARG A 170 -8.38 -6.96 -12.32
CA ARG A 170 -9.67 -7.05 -11.63
C ARG A 170 -10.52 -5.82 -11.96
N ASP A 171 -9.95 -4.63 -11.84
CA ASP A 171 -10.62 -3.37 -12.17
C ASP A 171 -11.11 -3.36 -13.63
N LEU A 172 -10.32 -3.92 -14.55
CA LEU A 172 -10.69 -4.10 -15.96
C LEU A 172 -11.90 -5.02 -16.14
N ILE A 173 -11.92 -6.18 -15.47
CA ILE A 173 -13.01 -7.17 -15.57
C ILE A 173 -14.28 -6.66 -14.90
N GLU A 174 -14.16 -5.96 -13.78
CA GLU A 174 -15.29 -5.41 -13.02
C GLU A 174 -15.87 -4.13 -13.65
N GLY A 175 -15.24 -3.61 -14.71
CA GLY A 175 -15.65 -2.34 -15.33
C GLY A 175 -15.40 -1.12 -14.45
N GLN A 176 -14.62 -1.28 -13.37
CA GLN A 176 -14.18 -0.20 -12.48
C GLN A 176 -12.90 0.48 -12.98
N PHE A 177 -12.43 0.08 -14.16
CA PHE A 177 -11.28 0.67 -14.81
C PHE A 177 -11.60 2.10 -15.24
N GLU A 178 -11.38 3.05 -14.33
CA GLU A 178 -11.47 4.47 -14.60
C GLU A 178 -10.32 4.86 -15.53
N GLY A 179 -10.54 4.71 -16.84
CA GLY A 179 -9.66 5.23 -17.87
C GLY A 179 -9.57 6.74 -17.70
N SER A 180 -8.49 7.21 -17.06
CA SER A 180 -8.14 8.63 -17.09
C SER A 180 -7.99 9.02 -18.56
N SER A 181 -8.90 9.89 -18.99
CA SER A 181 -8.89 10.63 -20.24
C SER A 181 -7.55 11.38 -20.41
N LEU A 182 -6.48 10.65 -20.76
CA LEU A 182 -5.21 11.20 -21.22
C LEU A 182 -5.21 11.46 -22.74
N ALA A 183 -6.31 11.10 -23.41
CA ALA A 183 -6.57 11.39 -24.83
C ALA A 183 -6.87 12.87 -25.12
N SER A 184 -7.36 13.65 -24.15
CA SER A 184 -7.54 15.10 -24.35
C SER A 184 -6.27 15.84 -23.91
N GLY A 185 -5.36 16.08 -24.86
CA GLY A 185 -4.22 16.97 -24.66
C GLY A 185 -4.68 18.37 -24.26
N ALA A 186 -4.64 18.68 -22.97
CA ALA A 186 -4.50 20.01 -22.38
C ALA A 186 -4.42 19.88 -20.85
N ALA A 187 -3.26 19.48 -20.34
CA ALA A 187 -2.87 19.85 -18.98
C ALA A 187 -2.51 21.35 -18.98
N THR A 188 -3.51 22.22 -19.17
CA THR A 188 -3.40 23.67 -18.95
C THR A 188 -4.23 24.14 -17.75
N GLY A 189 -4.83 23.21 -17.01
CA GLY A 189 -5.43 23.48 -15.70
C GLY A 189 -4.39 23.30 -14.57
N PRO A 190 -4.48 24.08 -13.49
CA PRO A 190 -3.61 23.91 -12.33
C PRO A 190 -3.76 22.49 -11.77
N ALA A 191 -2.63 21.91 -11.36
CA ALA A 191 -2.45 20.56 -10.83
C ALA A 191 -3.12 20.32 -9.47
N ASP A 192 -4.32 20.86 -9.26
CA ASP A 192 -5.03 20.81 -8.00
C ASP A 192 -6.14 19.76 -8.03
N ALA A 193 -6.07 18.87 -7.04
CA ALA A 193 -7.10 17.93 -6.57
C ALA A 193 -7.34 16.65 -7.40
N GLY A 194 -6.37 15.72 -7.28
CA GLY A 194 -6.60 14.30 -6.97
C GLY A 194 -7.61 13.53 -7.81
N GLY A 195 -7.15 12.79 -8.83
CA GLY A 195 -8.07 11.96 -9.59
C GLY A 195 -7.52 11.04 -10.66
N SER A 196 -6.23 10.73 -10.69
CA SER A 196 -5.87 9.49 -11.39
C SER A 196 -4.81 8.72 -10.61
N ASP A 197 -5.26 7.59 -10.08
CA ASP A 197 -4.41 6.53 -9.51
C ASP A 197 -3.65 5.78 -10.61
N ASN A 198 -3.51 6.43 -11.77
CA ASN A 198 -3.34 5.77 -13.02
C ASN A 198 -1.89 5.82 -13.44
N CYS A 199 -1.37 4.69 -13.90
CA CYS A 199 -0.07 4.66 -14.53
C CYS A 199 -0.09 5.25 -15.92
N ALA A 200 1.11 5.54 -16.43
CA ALA A 200 1.31 6.00 -17.78
C ALA A 200 0.76 4.95 -18.79
N PHE A 201 0.06 5.44 -19.81
CA PHE A 201 -0.51 4.64 -20.88
C PHE A 201 -1.50 3.56 -20.43
N GLN A 202 -2.11 3.72 -19.25
CA GLN A 202 -3.04 2.75 -18.67
C GLN A 202 -4.16 2.33 -19.63
N GLU A 203 -4.72 3.27 -20.40
CA GLU A 203 -5.78 3.00 -21.36
C GLU A 203 -5.30 2.07 -22.49
N GLN A 204 -4.13 2.33 -23.08
CA GLN A 204 -3.58 1.50 -24.15
C GLN A 204 -3.21 0.11 -23.63
N LEU A 205 -2.67 0.02 -22.41
CA LEU A 205 -2.35 -1.26 -21.76
C LEU A 205 -3.60 -2.10 -21.52
N ALA A 206 -4.70 -1.48 -21.05
CA ALA A 206 -5.98 -2.17 -20.87
C ALA A 206 -6.62 -2.61 -22.18
N GLN A 207 -6.59 -1.76 -23.22
CA GLN A 207 -7.07 -2.16 -24.54
C GLN A 207 -6.27 -3.34 -25.09
N CYS A 208 -4.95 -3.34 -24.90
CA CYS A 208 -4.11 -4.46 -25.31
C CYS A 208 -4.48 -5.76 -24.58
N ASP A 209 -4.60 -5.72 -23.24
CA ASP A 209 -4.95 -6.90 -22.43
C ASP A 209 -6.36 -7.40 -22.77
N ALA A 210 -7.33 -6.49 -22.98
CA ALA A 210 -8.67 -6.84 -23.45
C ALA A 210 -8.64 -7.52 -24.83
N MET A 211 -7.81 -7.05 -25.75
CA MET A 211 -7.62 -7.70 -27.05
C MET A 211 -7.01 -9.11 -26.90
N GLN A 212 -6.02 -9.28 -26.01
CA GLN A 212 -5.46 -10.61 -25.70
C GLN A 212 -6.50 -11.55 -25.08
N MET A 213 -7.45 -11.04 -24.28
CA MET A 213 -8.53 -11.85 -23.70
C MET A 213 -9.57 -12.28 -24.74
N LEU A 214 -9.86 -11.42 -25.73
CA LEU A 214 -10.86 -11.70 -26.77
C LEU A 214 -10.34 -12.66 -27.85
N THR A 215 -9.04 -12.63 -28.15
CA THR A 215 -8.44 -13.49 -29.16
C THR A 215 -7.98 -14.81 -28.52
N THR A 216 -8.48 -15.94 -29.01
CA THR A 216 -8.02 -17.28 -28.57
C THR A 216 -6.56 -17.56 -28.95
N GLU A 217 -6.00 -16.78 -29.87
CA GLU A 217 -4.61 -16.87 -30.30
C GLU A 217 -3.82 -15.69 -29.74
N SER A 218 -2.87 -15.97 -28.84
CA SER A 218 -1.95 -14.97 -28.29
C SER A 218 -0.93 -14.54 -29.36
N ARG A 219 -1.34 -13.68 -30.30
CA ARG A 219 -0.46 -13.18 -31.38
C ARG A 219 0.39 -11.96 -30.97
N GLY A 220 0.37 -11.54 -29.71
CA GLY A 220 1.16 -10.42 -29.23
C GLY A 220 1.43 -10.47 -27.72
N ALA A 221 2.26 -9.55 -27.25
CA ALA A 221 2.60 -9.31 -25.85
C ALA A 221 2.23 -7.87 -25.47
N CYS A 222 1.41 -7.73 -24.43
CA CYS A 222 1.12 -6.44 -23.82
C CYS A 222 2.10 -6.19 -22.68
N SER A 223 2.65 -4.98 -22.62
CA SER A 223 3.44 -4.55 -21.48
C SER A 223 2.56 -4.36 -20.25
N ARG A 224 3.21 -4.14 -19.10
CA ARG A 224 2.52 -3.85 -17.83
C ARG A 224 2.60 -2.38 -17.47
N CYS A 225 1.82 -2.05 -16.45
CA CYS A 225 1.80 -0.75 -15.80
C CYS A 225 3.13 -0.52 -15.06
N GLU A 226 4.07 0.16 -15.72
CA GLU A 226 5.46 0.25 -15.28
C GLU A 226 5.81 1.55 -14.54
N PHE A 227 5.22 2.66 -14.98
CA PHE A 227 5.55 3.99 -14.50
C PHE A 227 4.30 4.75 -14.09
N ALA A 228 4.37 5.48 -12.99
CA ALA A 228 3.31 6.38 -12.54
C ALA A 228 3.81 7.83 -12.51
N PRO A 229 2.97 8.81 -12.85
CA PRO A 229 3.34 10.23 -12.72
C PRO A 229 3.48 10.58 -11.23
N ILE A 230 4.45 11.41 -10.86
CA ILE A 230 4.66 11.79 -9.45
C ILE A 230 3.49 12.50 -8.78
N PRO A 231 2.63 13.30 -9.44
CA PRO A 231 1.43 13.81 -8.76
C PRO A 231 0.36 12.73 -8.45
N SER A 232 0.55 11.46 -8.87
CA SER A 232 -0.41 10.37 -8.57
C SER A 232 -0.34 9.91 -7.12
N LYS A 233 -1.39 9.20 -6.64
CA LYS A 233 -1.37 8.56 -5.33
C LYS A 233 -0.27 7.49 -5.19
N ALA A 234 0.13 6.85 -6.30
CA ALA A 234 1.23 5.87 -6.30
C ALA A 234 2.56 6.48 -5.79
N SER A 235 2.75 7.79 -5.95
CA SER A 235 3.95 8.50 -5.45
C SER A 235 4.03 8.54 -3.92
N ALA A 236 2.92 8.34 -3.20
CA ALA A 236 2.93 8.31 -1.73
C ALA A 236 3.91 7.24 -1.20
N GLY A 237 4.09 6.15 -1.95
CA GLY A 237 5.04 5.08 -1.66
C GLY A 237 6.52 5.52 -1.64
N LEU A 238 6.88 6.65 -2.29
CA LEU A 238 8.23 7.22 -2.20
C LEU A 238 8.60 7.66 -0.78
N SER A 239 7.60 8.03 0.02
CA SER A 239 7.78 8.51 1.41
C SER A 239 7.72 7.39 2.45
N LYS A 240 7.29 6.18 2.05
CA LYS A 240 7.09 5.06 2.96
C LYS A 240 8.43 4.57 3.49
N VAL A 241 8.41 4.06 4.71
CA VAL A 241 9.57 3.47 5.39
C VAL A 241 9.26 2.01 5.76
N PRO A 242 10.19 1.06 5.59
CA PRO A 242 9.94 -0.30 6.03
C PRO A 242 9.67 -0.38 7.52
N MET A 243 8.79 -1.29 7.88
CA MET A 243 8.52 -1.62 9.28
C MET A 243 9.79 -2.20 9.94
N PRO A 244 10.06 -1.89 11.23
CA PRO A 244 11.12 -2.56 11.98
C PRO A 244 10.94 -4.09 11.96
N SER A 245 12.02 -4.84 11.85
CA SER A 245 11.99 -6.30 11.86
C SER A 245 11.79 -6.90 13.26
N THR A 246 12.08 -6.12 14.31
CA THR A 246 12.08 -6.54 15.71
C THR A 246 11.29 -5.55 16.56
N PHE A 247 10.46 -6.08 17.45
CA PHE A 247 9.65 -5.31 18.37
C PHE A 247 9.91 -5.76 19.80
N LEU A 248 10.04 -4.81 20.73
CA LEU A 248 10.20 -5.12 22.15
C LEU A 248 8.87 -5.61 22.75
N SER A 249 8.93 -6.47 23.77
CA SER A 249 7.75 -6.82 24.57
C SER A 249 7.00 -5.57 25.04
N GLY A 250 5.66 -5.61 24.92
CA GLY A 250 4.76 -4.47 25.13
C GLY A 250 4.53 -3.60 23.89
N SER A 251 5.26 -3.80 22.79
CA SER A 251 5.00 -3.08 21.53
C SER A 251 3.67 -3.50 20.94
N GLN A 252 2.95 -2.52 20.38
CA GLN A 252 1.65 -2.74 19.75
C GLN A 252 1.71 -2.36 18.26
N VAL A 253 1.14 -3.23 17.43
CA VAL A 253 1.03 -3.04 15.98
C VAL A 253 -0.44 -3.10 15.57
N VAL A 254 -0.87 -2.14 14.77
CA VAL A 254 -2.18 -2.12 14.14
C VAL A 254 -2.04 -2.76 12.77
N LEU A 255 -2.82 -3.80 12.51
CA LEU A 255 -2.99 -4.46 11.23
C LEU A 255 -4.26 -3.96 10.56
N SER A 256 -4.21 -3.71 9.26
CA SER A 256 -5.37 -3.43 8.40
C SER A 256 -5.15 -4.05 7.02
N CYS A 257 -6.19 -4.10 6.20
CA CYS A 257 -6.09 -4.56 4.81
C CYS A 257 -6.09 -3.38 3.84
N ASP A 258 -5.60 -3.61 2.62
CA ASP A 258 -5.84 -2.73 1.48
C ASP A 258 -7.33 -2.74 1.05
N GLU A 259 -7.68 -1.89 0.08
CA GLU A 259 -9.05 -1.75 -0.45
C GLU A 259 -9.59 -3.05 -1.09
N ASN A 260 -8.71 -3.98 -1.47
CA ASN A 260 -9.03 -5.21 -2.19
C ASN A 260 -9.12 -6.44 -1.28
N SER A 261 -8.87 -6.25 0.01
CA SER A 261 -8.82 -7.30 1.01
C SER A 261 -9.62 -6.90 2.24
N ARG A 262 -10.02 -7.89 3.04
CA ARG A 262 -10.76 -7.65 4.27
C ARG A 262 -10.17 -8.47 5.39
N LEU A 263 -10.01 -7.85 6.55
CA LEU A 263 -9.62 -8.54 7.75
C LEU A 263 -10.85 -9.25 8.32
N ILE A 264 -10.70 -10.50 8.74
CA ILE A 264 -11.81 -11.30 9.29
C ILE A 264 -11.40 -11.78 10.68
N ASN A 265 -12.30 -11.58 11.65
CA ASN A 265 -12.14 -12.14 12.97
C ASN A 265 -12.35 -13.65 12.91
N SER A 266 -11.33 -14.43 13.28
CA SER A 266 -11.37 -15.90 13.18
C SER A 266 -12.42 -16.54 14.10
N LYS A 267 -12.70 -15.95 15.27
CA LYS A 267 -13.69 -16.46 16.24
C LYS A 267 -15.12 -16.19 15.79
N THR A 268 -15.40 -14.99 15.27
CA THR A 268 -16.77 -14.55 14.96
C THR A 268 -17.14 -14.62 13.48
N GLY A 269 -16.15 -14.77 12.59
CA GLY A 269 -16.32 -14.68 11.14
C GLY A 269 -16.69 -13.29 10.62
N ARG A 270 -16.74 -12.27 11.48
CA ARG A 270 -17.11 -10.90 11.10
C ARG A 270 -15.91 -10.17 10.49
N GLY A 271 -16.19 -9.31 9.52
CA GLY A 271 -15.19 -8.39 8.97
C GLY A 271 -14.74 -7.37 10.02
N MET A 272 -13.45 -7.06 10.01
CA MET A 272 -12.82 -6.03 10.84
C MET A 272 -12.15 -5.01 9.93
N GLU A 273 -12.17 -3.74 10.32
CA GLU A 273 -11.40 -2.70 9.61
C GLU A 273 -9.92 -2.77 10.00
N LYS A 274 -9.67 -2.99 11.30
CA LYS A 274 -8.32 -3.02 11.89
C LYS A 274 -8.28 -4.06 13.02
N ALA A 275 -7.11 -4.64 13.26
CA ALA A 275 -6.81 -5.42 14.47
C ALA A 275 -5.57 -4.85 15.14
N VAL A 276 -5.53 -4.88 16.47
CA VAL A 276 -4.35 -4.53 17.25
C VAL A 276 -3.76 -5.81 17.82
N ILE A 277 -2.48 -6.04 17.55
CA ILE A 277 -1.70 -7.11 18.14
C ILE A 277 -0.62 -6.53 19.06
N THR A 278 -0.36 -7.22 20.16
CA THR A 278 0.64 -6.84 21.16
C THR A 278 1.73 -7.91 21.22
N CYS A 279 2.99 -7.49 21.22
CA CYS A 279 4.11 -8.38 21.47
C CYS A 279 4.17 -8.69 22.97
N VAL A 280 4.00 -9.94 23.36
CA VAL A 280 4.10 -10.40 24.76
C VAL A 280 5.06 -11.57 24.79
N ASP A 281 6.21 -11.38 25.47
CA ASP A 281 7.22 -12.42 25.68
C ASP A 281 7.68 -13.17 24.41
N GLY A 282 7.79 -12.45 23.29
CA GLY A 282 8.23 -12.99 22.00
C GLY A 282 7.11 -13.52 21.10
N GLU A 283 5.85 -13.51 21.57
CA GLU A 283 4.68 -13.93 20.79
C GLU A 283 3.74 -12.74 20.50
N TRP A 284 3.14 -12.73 19.31
CA TRP A 284 2.10 -11.75 18.96
C TRP A 284 0.75 -12.25 19.45
N GLN A 285 0.10 -11.46 20.30
CA GLN A 285 -1.21 -11.75 20.87
C GLN A 285 -2.24 -10.74 20.36
N ASP A 286 -3.44 -11.20 20.00
CA ASP A 286 -4.54 -10.32 19.62
C ASP A 286 -5.14 -9.61 20.84
N ALA A 287 -5.89 -8.52 20.66
CA ALA A 287 -6.58 -7.87 21.77
C ALA A 287 -7.58 -8.81 22.49
N GLY A 288 -8.04 -9.86 21.81
CA GLY A 288 -8.95 -10.88 22.35
C GLY A 288 -8.28 -11.89 23.29
N PHE A 289 -6.94 -11.89 23.43
CA PHE A 289 -6.23 -12.82 24.31
C PHE A 289 -6.42 -12.50 25.80
N LEU A 290 -6.85 -11.28 26.11
CA LEU A 290 -7.23 -10.84 27.46
C LEU A 290 -8.71 -11.14 27.80
N GLU A 291 -9.49 -11.69 26.86
CA GLU A 291 -10.85 -12.15 27.14
C GLU A 291 -10.83 -13.26 28.19
N GLY A 292 -11.56 -13.07 29.29
CA GLY A 292 -11.63 -14.04 30.39
C GLY A 292 -10.65 -13.79 31.53
N ILE A 293 -9.90 -12.67 31.52
CA ILE A 293 -9.21 -12.22 32.74
C ILE A 293 -10.25 -11.91 33.81
N THR A 294 -10.08 -12.52 34.97
CA THR A 294 -10.94 -12.26 36.14
C THR A 294 -10.10 -11.95 37.35
N ALA A 295 -10.62 -11.07 38.20
CA ALA A 295 -10.01 -10.75 39.47
C ALA A 295 -10.99 -11.12 40.59
N THR A 296 -10.52 -11.88 41.57
CA THR A 296 -11.33 -12.31 42.70
C THR A 296 -10.75 -11.77 44.00
N SER A 297 -11.59 -11.11 44.80
CA SER A 297 -11.21 -10.67 46.14
C SER A 297 -11.23 -11.84 47.11
N ARG A 298 -10.20 -11.97 47.92
CA ARG A 298 -10.18 -12.98 49.00
C ARG A 298 -11.18 -12.66 50.10
N ALA A 299 -11.46 -11.38 50.33
CA ALA A 299 -12.41 -10.91 51.33
C ALA A 299 -13.86 -10.91 50.86
N GLY A 300 -14.15 -11.43 49.65
CA GLY A 300 -15.48 -11.42 49.04
C GLY A 300 -15.96 -10.03 48.62
N ARG A 301 -15.04 -9.08 48.47
CA ARG A 301 -15.35 -7.70 48.06
C ARG A 301 -15.37 -7.57 46.53
N GLU A 302 -16.02 -6.53 46.04
CA GLU A 302 -16.15 -6.29 44.61
C GLU A 302 -14.81 -5.82 44.03
N VAL A 303 -14.21 -6.67 43.19
CA VAL A 303 -13.06 -6.37 42.35
C VAL A 303 -13.51 -6.57 40.90
N THR A 304 -13.25 -5.59 40.05
CA THR A 304 -13.71 -5.61 38.65
C THR A 304 -12.54 -5.36 37.73
N VAL A 305 -12.44 -6.16 36.67
CA VAL A 305 -11.51 -5.95 35.56
C VAL A 305 -12.25 -5.13 34.51
N MET A 306 -11.76 -3.94 34.23
CA MET A 306 -12.37 -2.99 33.31
C MET A 306 -11.61 -3.04 31.98
N GLU A 307 -12.36 -3.15 30.88
CA GLU A 307 -11.83 -3.24 29.51
C GLU A 307 -11.26 -1.93 28.97
N HIS A 308 -11.44 -0.84 29.71
CA HIS A 308 -10.90 0.48 29.40
C HIS A 308 -10.19 1.07 30.61
N LEU A 309 -9.22 1.93 30.33
CA LEU A 309 -8.60 2.77 31.35
C LEU A 309 -9.60 3.83 31.86
N PRO A 310 -9.61 4.10 33.17
CA PRO A 310 -10.54 5.06 33.77
C PRO A 310 -10.20 6.49 33.36
N GLN A 311 -11.22 7.29 33.02
CA GLN A 311 -11.03 8.69 32.65
C GLN A 311 -10.77 9.57 33.89
N PRO A 312 -10.21 10.79 33.72
CA PRO A 312 -10.26 11.79 34.78
C PRO A 312 -11.69 11.96 35.32
N ASP A 313 -11.79 12.17 36.64
CA ASP A 313 -13.02 12.23 37.43
C ASP A 313 -13.79 10.90 37.62
N GLU A 314 -13.31 9.79 37.07
CA GLU A 314 -13.79 8.45 37.40
C GLU A 314 -13.22 7.94 38.73
N LYS A 315 -13.95 7.01 39.34
CA LYS A 315 -13.61 6.46 40.67
C LYS A 315 -12.40 5.54 40.58
N VAL A 316 -11.49 5.69 41.56
CA VAL A 316 -10.34 4.80 41.71
C VAL A 316 -10.76 3.44 42.29
N TYR A 317 -11.68 3.43 43.26
CA TYR A 317 -12.16 2.22 43.93
C TYR A 317 -13.64 1.93 43.64
N SER A 318 -14.08 0.69 43.86
CA SER A 318 -15.47 0.27 43.67
C SER A 318 -16.43 0.83 44.72
N ASP A 319 -15.99 0.92 45.98
CA ASP A 319 -16.77 1.27 47.17
C ASP A 319 -16.56 2.70 47.69
N GLU A 320 -15.51 3.41 47.27
CA GLU A 320 -15.19 4.78 47.69
C GLU A 320 -15.52 5.82 46.61
N GLN A 321 -16.32 6.83 46.95
CA GLN A 321 -16.80 7.83 45.98
C GLN A 321 -15.97 9.11 45.94
N SER A 322 -15.22 9.41 47.00
CA SER A 322 -14.46 10.66 47.10
C SER A 322 -13.12 10.63 46.36
N VAL A 323 -12.57 9.44 46.09
CA VAL A 323 -11.27 9.28 45.43
C VAL A 323 -11.46 9.04 43.94
N LYS A 324 -10.99 10.01 43.15
CA LYS A 324 -11.11 10.02 41.69
C LYS A 324 -9.77 10.25 41.02
N PHE A 325 -9.64 9.75 39.79
CA PHE A 325 -8.48 10.04 38.96
C PHE A 325 -8.43 11.52 38.60
N THR A 326 -7.32 12.18 38.86
CA THR A 326 -7.04 13.52 38.32
C THR A 326 -6.31 13.45 36.99
N SER A 327 -5.48 12.41 36.80
CA SER A 327 -4.75 12.10 35.58
C SER A 327 -4.31 10.63 35.60
N LEU A 328 -4.17 10.02 34.43
CA LEU A 328 -3.53 8.71 34.26
C LEU A 328 -2.03 8.79 33.98
N GLY A 329 -1.47 9.99 33.85
CA GLY A 329 -0.07 10.22 33.51
C GLY A 329 0.38 9.42 32.28
N ASP A 330 1.44 8.65 32.43
CA ASP A 330 2.05 7.81 31.38
C ASP A 330 1.16 6.65 30.92
N PHE A 331 0.06 6.35 31.61
CA PHE A 331 -0.89 5.32 31.21
C PHE A 331 -1.97 5.85 30.24
N SER A 332 -2.14 7.16 30.12
CA SER A 332 -3.17 7.76 29.28
C SER A 332 -3.07 7.32 27.80
N GLY A 333 -4.20 6.88 27.23
CA GLY A 333 -4.29 6.47 25.82
C GLY A 333 -3.63 5.12 25.47
N LYS A 334 -3.18 4.35 26.47
CA LYS A 334 -2.69 2.98 26.27
C LYS A 334 -3.84 1.97 26.29
N ASN A 335 -3.71 0.90 25.52
CA ASN A 335 -4.67 -0.20 25.53
C ASN A 335 -4.35 -1.17 26.68
N LEU A 336 -4.80 -0.82 27.88
CA LEU A 336 -4.59 -1.57 29.13
C LEU A 336 -5.93 -1.87 29.79
N LEU A 337 -6.00 -3.00 30.50
CA LEU A 337 -7.09 -3.30 31.43
C LEU A 337 -6.83 -2.62 32.77
N TYR A 338 -7.89 -2.14 33.41
CA TYR A 338 -7.81 -1.57 34.76
C TYR A 338 -8.45 -2.50 35.78
N ILE A 339 -7.71 -2.87 36.83
CA ILE A 339 -8.25 -3.63 37.95
C ILE A 339 -8.73 -2.64 39.01
N ARG A 340 -10.05 -2.51 39.12
CA ARG A 340 -10.69 -1.68 40.14
C ARG A 340 -11.00 -2.52 41.37
N GLY A 341 -10.19 -2.37 42.40
CA GLY A 341 -10.40 -2.97 43.72
C GLY A 341 -11.30 -2.12 44.63
N ALA A 342 -11.53 -2.62 45.85
CA ALA A 342 -12.27 -1.91 46.89
C ALA A 342 -11.29 -1.18 47.83
N ASP A 343 -11.58 0.06 48.21
CA ASP A 343 -10.76 0.88 49.12
C ASP A 343 -10.57 0.21 50.48
N ALA A 344 -11.63 -0.48 50.96
CA ALA A 344 -11.58 -1.24 52.20
C ALA A 344 -10.49 -2.32 52.21
N GLU A 345 -9.98 -2.74 51.04
CA GLU A 345 -8.87 -3.69 50.92
C GLU A 345 -7.53 -3.16 51.47
N LYS A 346 -7.38 -1.83 51.63
CA LYS A 346 -6.22 -1.22 52.30
C LYS A 346 -6.02 -1.67 53.75
N THR A 347 -7.06 -2.22 54.37
CA THR A 347 -7.03 -2.70 55.77
C THR A 347 -6.59 -4.16 55.90
N VAL A 348 -6.37 -4.86 54.78
CA VAL A 348 -5.84 -6.22 54.78
C VAL A 348 -4.37 -6.20 55.19
N ALA A 349 -3.94 -7.19 55.99
CA ALA A 349 -2.56 -7.28 56.44
C ALA A 349 -1.60 -7.38 55.24
N ALA A 350 -0.44 -6.72 55.35
CA ALA A 350 0.52 -6.61 54.24
C ALA A 350 1.08 -7.97 53.75
N ASP A 351 1.03 -9.00 54.59
CA ASP A 351 1.46 -10.37 54.28
C ASP A 351 0.35 -11.25 53.68
N SER A 352 -0.84 -10.67 53.48
CA SER A 352 -2.02 -11.38 53.01
C SER A 352 -2.36 -11.00 51.57
N VAL A 353 -2.68 -12.02 50.76
CA VAL A 353 -3.19 -11.82 49.40
C VAL A 353 -4.52 -11.09 49.45
N VAL A 354 -4.57 -9.92 48.81
CA VAL A 354 -5.75 -9.04 48.75
C VAL A 354 -6.75 -9.52 47.69
N TRP A 355 -6.26 -9.68 46.47
CA TRP A 355 -7.00 -10.22 45.34
C TRP A 355 -6.12 -11.18 44.54
N THR A 356 -6.76 -12.10 43.83
CA THR A 356 -6.13 -13.04 42.91
C THR A 356 -6.55 -12.68 41.50
N LEU A 357 -5.58 -12.52 40.60
CA LEU A 357 -5.82 -12.34 39.18
C LEU A 357 -5.66 -13.68 38.48
N GLU A 358 -6.73 -14.16 37.87
CA GLU A 358 -6.68 -15.33 37.00
C GLU A 358 -6.58 -14.85 35.55
N THR A 359 -5.48 -15.22 34.90
CA THR A 359 -5.24 -14.87 33.50
C THR A 359 -5.13 -16.14 32.67
N PRO A 360 -5.73 -16.19 31.47
CA PRO A 360 -5.59 -17.33 30.58
C PRO A 360 -4.17 -17.47 30.00
N VAL A 361 -3.35 -16.45 30.20
CA VAL A 361 -2.08 -16.17 29.50
C VAL A 361 -1.15 -15.36 30.42
N PRO A 362 0.18 -15.42 30.24
CA PRO A 362 1.10 -14.52 30.94
C PRO A 362 0.76 -13.05 30.69
N VAL A 363 0.80 -12.22 31.74
CA VAL A 363 0.52 -10.77 31.65
C VAL A 363 1.59 -9.95 32.34
N VAL A 364 1.81 -8.73 31.85
CA VAL A 364 2.60 -7.71 32.54
C VAL A 364 1.67 -6.86 33.39
N ILE A 365 1.90 -6.84 34.70
CA ILE A 365 1.13 -6.04 35.64
C ILE A 365 1.89 -4.74 35.91
N PHE A 366 1.26 -3.61 35.58
CA PHE A 366 1.74 -2.29 35.98
C PHE A 366 1.12 -1.95 37.33
N LEU A 367 1.96 -1.77 38.34
CA LEU A 367 1.54 -1.34 39.66
C LEU A 367 1.77 0.16 39.78
N ASP A 368 0.71 0.88 40.10
CA ASP A 368 0.79 2.29 40.45
C ASP A 368 0.96 2.40 41.97
N PHE A 369 2.02 3.06 42.40
CA PHE A 369 2.33 3.27 43.81
C PHE A 369 2.03 4.72 44.15
N TRP A 370 0.98 4.92 44.96
CA TRP A 370 0.49 6.23 45.42
C TRP A 370 1.07 6.60 46.78
#